data_AF-A0A0D0F772-F1
#
_entry.id   AF-A0A0D0F772-F1
#
_cell.length_a   1.000
_cell.length_b   1.000
_cell.length_c   1.000
_cell.angle_alpha   90.00
_cell.angle_beta   90.00
_cell.angle_gamma   90.00
#
_symmetry.space_group_name_H-M   'P 1'
#
loop_
_entity.id
_entity.type
_entity.pdbx_description
1 polymer ?
#
loop_
_entity_poly.entity_id
_entity_poly.type
_entity_poly.pdbx_seq_one_letter_code
_entity_poly.pdbx_strand_id
1 'polypeptide(L)'
;MKKTAIHPVAAADSFMPMQIGNKWSHGAHSYTEIQDTVRIGKQLYFKFYSLVGGDATSTKYLRIDENNQLVESYPDQPGVTYVHAKFNANLNDVFFTLNDKSTNDYQVKLVEKTPERRTFEFDMVYHPNLKGSTHKVSYIKGIGLDDGWDSIKINGKVIK
;
A
#
# COMPACT_ATOMS: atom_id res chain seq x y z
N MET A 1 -20.18 22.33 -14.10
CA MET A 1 -19.61 21.14 -13.42
C MET A 1 -18.28 21.54 -12.78
N LYS A 2 -18.18 21.54 -11.44
CA LYS A 2 -16.90 21.80 -10.75
C LYS A 2 -16.03 20.55 -10.89
N LYS A 3 -14.88 20.66 -11.57
CA LYS A 3 -13.81 19.65 -11.50
C LYS A 3 -13.41 19.53 -10.04
N THR A 4 -13.71 18.40 -9.39
CA THR A 4 -13.12 18.08 -8.10
C THR A 4 -11.62 18.00 -8.31
N ALA A 5 -10.89 19.01 -7.87
CA ALA A 5 -9.44 18.97 -7.85
C ALA A 5 -9.05 17.84 -6.90
N ILE A 6 -8.44 16.79 -7.45
CA ILE A 6 -7.73 15.82 -6.64
C ILE A 6 -6.59 16.62 -6.04
N HIS A 7 -6.72 17.04 -4.78
CA HIS A 7 -5.63 17.70 -4.07
C HIS A 7 -4.49 16.68 -3.99
N PRO A 8 -3.35 16.90 -4.65
CA PRO A 8 -2.22 16.03 -4.45
C PRO A 8 -1.82 16.20 -2.98
N VAL A 9 -2.03 15.16 -2.17
CA VAL A 9 -1.38 15.09 -0.86
C VAL A 9 0.11 15.22 -1.16
N ALA A 10 0.74 16.29 -0.66
CA ALA A 10 2.17 16.47 -0.84
C ALA A 10 2.86 15.19 -0.35
N ALA A 11 3.87 14.70 -1.08
CA ALA A 11 4.49 13.42 -0.74
C ALA A 11 4.95 13.35 0.72
N ALA A 12 5.47 14.45 1.26
CA ALA A 12 5.86 14.59 2.67
C ALA A 12 4.71 14.33 3.66
N ASP A 13 3.46 14.50 3.24
CA ASP A 13 2.28 14.31 4.05
C ASP A 13 1.59 12.94 3.88
N SER A 14 2.01 12.15 2.89
CA SER A 14 1.44 10.83 2.63
C SER A 14 2.20 9.72 3.37
N PHE A 15 1.47 8.74 3.91
CA PHE A 15 2.05 7.48 4.37
C PHE A 15 2.41 6.53 3.23
N MET A 16 2.04 6.87 1.99
CA MET A 16 2.47 6.17 0.79
C MET A 16 2.54 7.17 -0.39
N PRO A 17 3.69 7.81 -0.63
CA PRO A 17 3.85 8.76 -1.73
C PRO A 17 3.63 8.12 -3.10
N MET A 18 2.65 8.61 -3.85
CA MET A 18 2.24 8.06 -5.16
C MET A 18 2.82 8.88 -6.32
N GLN A 19 4.04 8.53 -6.75
CA GLN A 19 4.68 9.19 -7.89
C GLN A 19 5.51 8.19 -8.69
N ILE A 20 5.39 8.24 -10.03
CA ILE A 20 6.23 7.46 -10.93
C ILE A 20 7.71 7.74 -10.65
N GLY A 21 8.48 6.67 -10.57
CA GLY A 21 9.90 6.67 -10.23
C GLY A 21 10.18 6.56 -8.74
N ASN A 22 9.19 6.62 -7.84
CA ASN A 22 9.43 6.30 -6.42
C ASN A 22 9.90 4.84 -6.30
N LYS A 23 10.95 4.61 -5.51
CA LYS A 23 11.63 3.32 -5.43
C LYS A 23 12.12 3.02 -4.03
N TRP A 24 11.94 1.77 -3.61
CA TRP A 24 12.48 1.18 -2.38
C TRP A 24 13.31 -0.04 -2.74
N SER A 25 14.53 -0.17 -2.22
CA SER A 25 15.53 -1.09 -2.78
C SER A 25 16.43 -1.70 -1.70
N HIS A 26 16.65 -3.01 -1.80
CA HIS A 26 17.71 -3.80 -1.14
C HIS A 26 18.83 -4.18 -2.13
N GLY A 27 18.94 -3.42 -3.23
CA GLY A 27 19.93 -3.61 -4.29
C GLY A 27 19.30 -3.81 -5.67
N ALA A 28 20.14 -4.06 -6.68
CA ALA A 28 19.70 -4.17 -8.07
C ALA A 28 18.75 -5.35 -8.33
N HIS A 29 18.79 -6.39 -7.50
CA HIS A 29 18.01 -7.63 -7.66
C HIS A 29 16.80 -7.71 -6.72
N SER A 30 16.61 -6.74 -5.82
CA SER A 30 15.51 -6.73 -4.86
C SER A 30 15.01 -5.30 -4.65
N TYR A 31 13.92 -4.92 -5.32
CA TYR A 31 13.35 -3.58 -5.22
C TYR A 31 11.86 -3.53 -5.56
N THR A 32 11.19 -2.48 -5.11
CA THR A 32 9.86 -2.08 -5.56
C THR A 32 9.93 -0.68 -6.15
N GLU A 33 9.33 -0.47 -7.32
CA GLU A 33 9.31 0.80 -8.04
C GLU A 33 7.93 1.10 -8.62
N ILE A 34 7.51 2.36 -8.52
CA ILE A 34 6.32 2.85 -9.21
C ILE A 34 6.70 3.17 -10.65
N GLN A 35 6.23 2.38 -11.60
CA GLN A 35 6.67 2.49 -13.01
C GLN A 35 5.73 3.29 -13.90
N ASP A 36 4.42 3.19 -13.65
CA ASP A 36 3.41 3.76 -14.53
C ASP A 36 2.09 3.96 -13.77
N THR A 37 1.06 4.41 -14.48
CA THR A 37 -0.32 4.48 -14.02
C THR A 37 -1.26 3.74 -14.97
N VAL A 38 -2.40 3.30 -14.45
CA VAL A 38 -3.47 2.67 -15.23
C VAL A 38 -4.82 3.17 -14.73
N ARG A 39 -5.81 3.22 -15.63
CA ARG A 39 -7.20 3.44 -15.23
C ARG A 39 -7.91 2.10 -15.07
N ILE A 40 -8.44 1.87 -13.87
CA ILE A 40 -9.29 0.71 -13.56
C ILE A 40 -10.68 1.29 -13.23
N GLY A 41 -11.64 1.03 -14.11
CA GLY A 41 -12.90 1.75 -14.12
C GLY A 41 -12.68 3.26 -14.29
N LYS A 42 -13.14 4.06 -13.32
CA LYS A 42 -12.98 5.54 -13.33
C LYS A 42 -11.77 6.03 -12.51
N GLN A 43 -11.09 5.14 -11.80
CA GLN A 43 -10.05 5.49 -10.84
C GLN A 43 -8.65 5.30 -11.45
N LEU A 44 -7.72 6.19 -11.08
CA LEU A 44 -6.31 6.09 -11.45
C LEU A 44 -5.57 5.28 -10.39
N TYR A 45 -4.82 4.27 -10.83
CA TYR A 45 -3.95 3.45 -9.99
C TYR A 45 -2.51 3.57 -10.47
N PHE A 46 -1.57 3.43 -9.55
CA PHE A 46 -0.13 3.39 -9.81
C PHE A 46 0.35 1.94 -9.87
N LYS A 47 1.16 1.61 -10.86
CA LYS A 47 1.77 0.29 -11.04
C LYS A 47 3.01 0.16 -10.17
N PHE A 48 2.91 -0.61 -9.11
CA PHE A 48 4.01 -1.02 -8.25
C PHE A 48 4.61 -2.32 -8.80
N TYR A 49 5.78 -2.23 -9.40
CA TYR A 49 6.54 -3.38 -9.84
C TYR A 49 7.57 -3.74 -8.78
N SER A 50 7.60 -5.01 -8.37
CA SER A 50 8.58 -5.55 -7.45
C SER A 50 9.41 -6.64 -8.13
N LEU A 51 10.73 -6.58 -7.96
CA LEU A 51 11.68 -7.66 -8.24
C LEU A 51 12.20 -8.16 -6.89
N VAL A 52 12.26 -9.47 -6.69
CA VAL A 52 12.77 -10.11 -5.48
C VAL A 52 13.76 -11.20 -5.88
N GLY A 53 14.99 -11.15 -5.38
CA GLY A 53 15.99 -12.19 -5.64
C GLY A 53 16.53 -12.23 -7.08
N GLY A 54 16.08 -11.34 -7.97
CA GLY A 54 16.50 -11.26 -9.37
C GLY A 54 15.67 -12.10 -10.35
N ASP A 55 14.73 -12.91 -9.87
CA ASP A 55 13.95 -13.86 -10.69
C ASP A 55 12.45 -13.81 -10.42
N ALA A 56 12.03 -13.46 -9.19
CA ALA A 56 10.62 -13.32 -8.85
C ALA A 56 10.14 -11.89 -9.06
N THR A 57 9.03 -11.75 -9.79
CA THR A 57 8.41 -10.44 -10.04
C THR A 57 6.97 -10.41 -9.56
N SER A 58 6.53 -9.27 -9.04
CA SER A 58 5.14 -9.01 -8.68
C SER A 58 4.73 -7.64 -9.21
N THR A 59 3.48 -7.50 -9.64
CA THR A 59 2.89 -6.21 -9.99
C THR A 59 1.61 -6.01 -9.20
N LYS A 60 1.53 -4.90 -8.46
CA LYS A 60 0.32 -4.44 -7.77
C LYS A 60 -0.13 -3.12 -8.38
N TYR A 61 -1.42 -2.87 -8.46
CA TYR A 61 -1.94 -1.56 -8.83
C TYR A 61 -2.60 -0.92 -7.62
N LEU A 62 -1.95 0.11 -7.07
CA LEU A 62 -2.34 0.74 -5.81
C LEU A 62 -2.76 2.19 -6.03
N ARG A 63 -3.69 2.68 -5.21
CA ARG A 63 -4.03 4.10 -5.12
C ARG A 63 -4.25 4.51 -3.66
N ILE A 64 -4.11 5.81 -3.40
CA ILE A 64 -4.72 6.41 -2.22
C ILE A 64 -6.12 6.89 -2.60
N ASP A 65 -7.11 6.42 -1.87
CA ASP A 65 -8.50 6.84 -2.08
C ASP A 65 -8.84 8.15 -1.37
N GLU A 66 -10.05 8.63 -1.63
CA GLU A 66 -10.63 9.84 -1.04
C GLU A 66 -10.75 9.80 0.49
N ASN A 67 -10.69 8.61 1.10
CA ASN A 67 -10.73 8.39 2.54
C ASN A 67 -9.34 8.18 3.14
N ASN A 68 -8.27 8.44 2.36
CA ASN A 68 -6.87 8.21 2.71
C ASN A 68 -6.58 6.74 3.04
N GLN A 69 -7.11 5.83 2.23
CA GLN A 69 -6.87 4.39 2.30
C GLN A 69 -5.97 3.95 1.15
N LEU A 70 -5.05 3.03 1.42
CA LEU A 70 -4.27 2.35 0.39
C LEU A 70 -5.09 1.19 -0.17
N VAL A 71 -5.50 1.31 -1.43
CA VAL A 71 -6.40 0.35 -2.08
C VAL A 71 -5.71 -0.26 -3.29
N GLU A 72 -5.82 -1.58 -3.43
CA GLU A 72 -5.40 -2.36 -4.57
C GLU A 72 -6.60 -2.78 -5.42
N SER A 73 -6.42 -2.84 -6.74
CA SER A 73 -7.37 -3.44 -7.68
C SER A 73 -6.63 -3.88 -8.94
N TYR A 74 -7.24 -4.68 -9.80
CA TYR A 74 -6.60 -5.14 -11.03
C TYR A 74 -7.45 -4.87 -12.28
N PRO A 75 -6.84 -4.58 -13.44
CA PRO A 75 -7.57 -4.31 -14.68
C PRO A 75 -8.46 -5.47 -15.17
N ASP A 76 -8.06 -6.72 -14.88
CA ASP A 76 -8.81 -7.93 -15.20
C ASP A 76 -9.92 -8.25 -14.18
N GLN A 77 -9.92 -7.57 -13.03
CA GLN A 77 -10.93 -7.70 -11.97
C GLN A 77 -11.37 -6.32 -11.42
N PRO A 78 -11.91 -5.42 -12.28
CA PRO A 78 -12.11 -4.00 -11.95
C PRO A 78 -13.16 -3.72 -10.86
N GLY A 79 -13.92 -4.73 -10.42
CA GLY A 79 -14.87 -4.64 -9.32
C GLY A 79 -14.36 -5.16 -7.98
N VAL A 80 -13.18 -5.81 -7.97
CA VAL A 80 -12.57 -6.35 -6.75
C VAL A 80 -11.53 -5.37 -6.25
N THR A 81 -11.64 -5.01 -4.97
CA THR A 81 -10.72 -4.09 -4.31
C THR A 81 -10.21 -4.68 -3.01
N TYR A 82 -8.91 -4.57 -2.76
CA TYR A 82 -8.28 -5.01 -1.53
C TYR A 82 -7.73 -3.78 -0.77
N VAL A 83 -8.18 -3.56 0.46
CA VAL A 83 -7.74 -2.44 1.29
C VAL A 83 -6.53 -2.87 2.11
N HIS A 84 -5.35 -2.29 1.84
CA HIS A 84 -4.12 -2.57 2.59
C HIS A 84 -4.03 -1.79 3.89
N ALA A 85 -4.44 -0.53 3.86
CA ALA A 85 -4.26 0.37 5.00
C ALA A 85 -5.32 1.45 5.02
N LYS A 86 -5.80 1.81 6.22
CA LYS A 86 -6.65 2.97 6.46
C LYS A 86 -5.88 3.98 7.29
N PHE A 87 -5.17 4.92 6.65
CA PHE A 87 -4.22 5.80 7.36
C PHE A 87 -4.89 6.77 8.35
N ASN A 88 -6.19 7.05 8.15
CA ASN A 88 -7.01 7.88 9.04
C ASN A 88 -7.64 7.09 10.20
N ALA A 89 -7.60 5.75 10.20
CA ALA A 89 -8.21 4.92 11.23
C ALA A 89 -7.65 5.23 12.63
N ASN A 90 -8.46 5.03 13.67
CA ASN A 90 -8.04 5.19 15.06
C ASN A 90 -7.24 3.97 15.53
N LEU A 91 -6.46 4.18 16.59
CA LEU A 91 -5.74 3.08 17.22
C LEU A 91 -6.74 1.99 17.65
N ASN A 92 -6.42 0.73 17.36
CA ASN A 92 -7.26 -0.45 17.55
C ASN A 92 -8.49 -0.58 16.64
N ASP A 93 -8.70 0.34 15.68
CA ASP A 93 -9.74 0.13 14.67
C ASP A 93 -9.43 -1.11 13.84
N VAL A 94 -10.50 -1.85 13.52
CA VAL A 94 -10.44 -3.10 12.76
C VAL A 94 -11.21 -2.94 11.44
N PHE A 95 -10.65 -3.49 10.37
CA PHE A 95 -11.33 -3.62 9.07
C PHE A 95 -10.93 -4.92 8.38
N PHE A 96 -11.60 -5.23 7.27
CA PHE A 96 -11.31 -6.40 6.43
C PHE A 96 -10.78 -5.95 5.08
N THR A 97 -9.84 -6.70 4.52
CA THR A 97 -9.18 -6.32 3.27
C THR A 97 -10.07 -6.49 2.06
N LEU A 98 -10.86 -7.57 2.01
CA LEU A 98 -11.85 -7.88 0.96
C LEU A 98 -13.29 -7.77 1.48
N ASN A 99 -13.49 -7.99 2.79
CA ASN A 99 -14.80 -7.99 3.44
C ASN A 99 -15.78 -9.01 2.82
N ASP A 100 -15.27 -10.18 2.43
CA ASP A 100 -16.02 -11.27 1.77
C ASP A 100 -15.93 -12.60 2.53
N LYS A 101 -15.18 -12.65 3.64
CA LYS A 101 -14.92 -13.85 4.46
C LYS A 101 -14.25 -15.01 3.71
N SER A 102 -13.61 -14.72 2.59
CA SER A 102 -12.76 -15.69 1.90
C SER A 102 -11.51 -16.00 2.73
N THR A 103 -10.78 -17.05 2.36
CA THR A 103 -9.50 -17.40 3.00
C THR A 103 -8.44 -16.31 2.87
N ASN A 104 -8.59 -15.41 1.90
CA ASN A 104 -7.68 -14.29 1.64
C ASN A 104 -8.18 -12.96 2.23
N ASP A 105 -9.30 -12.97 2.95
CA ASP A 105 -9.82 -11.81 3.65
C ASP A 105 -9.14 -11.67 5.01
N TYR A 106 -8.21 -10.74 5.10
CA TYR A 106 -7.48 -10.49 6.34
C TYR A 106 -8.28 -9.55 7.22
N GLN A 107 -8.36 -9.88 8.51
CA GLN A 107 -8.71 -8.89 9.52
C GLN A 107 -7.47 -8.03 9.78
N VAL A 108 -7.62 -6.72 9.64
CA VAL A 108 -6.53 -5.75 9.82
C VAL A 108 -6.83 -4.83 10.98
N LYS A 109 -5.88 -4.66 11.88
CA LYS A 109 -5.98 -3.80 13.07
C LYS A 109 -4.86 -2.75 13.06
N LEU A 110 -5.20 -1.49 13.27
CA LEU A 110 -4.17 -0.45 13.48
C LEU A 110 -3.58 -0.61 14.90
N VAL A 111 -2.33 -1.04 14.99
CA VAL A 111 -1.64 -1.30 16.28
C VAL A 111 -0.67 -0.20 16.69
N GLU A 112 -0.36 0.74 15.79
CA GLU A 112 0.46 1.90 16.10
C GLU A 112 0.01 3.14 15.32
N LYS A 113 -0.14 4.27 16.02
CA LYS A 113 -0.53 5.55 15.42
C LYS A 113 0.25 6.70 16.07
N THR A 114 1.31 7.16 15.41
CA THR A 114 2.08 8.37 15.80
C THR A 114 1.99 9.42 14.69
N PRO A 115 2.44 10.67 14.84
CA PRO A 115 2.40 11.61 13.71
C PRO A 115 3.18 11.11 12.46
N GLU A 116 4.22 10.31 12.65
CA GLU A 116 5.15 9.85 11.61
C GLU A 116 4.93 8.38 11.17
N ARG A 117 4.26 7.55 11.98
CA ARG A 117 4.21 6.09 11.76
C ARG A 117 2.79 5.52 11.87
N ARG A 118 2.49 4.55 11.01
CA ARG A 118 1.32 3.67 11.09
C ARG A 118 1.79 2.22 11.00
N THR A 119 1.36 1.39 11.94
CA THR A 119 1.64 -0.06 11.88
C THR A 119 0.33 -0.82 11.94
N PHE A 120 0.09 -1.65 10.94
CA PHE A 120 -1.11 -2.47 10.82
C PHE A 120 -0.74 -3.94 11.07
N GLU A 121 -1.54 -4.63 11.87
CA GLU A 121 -1.45 -6.07 12.10
C GLU A 121 -2.52 -6.78 11.27
N PHE A 122 -2.12 -7.81 10.53
CA PHE A 122 -2.96 -8.58 9.61
C PHE A 122 -3.12 -10.00 10.13
N ASP A 123 -4.34 -10.51 10.20
CA ASP A 123 -4.68 -11.87 10.63
C ASP A 123 -5.60 -12.56 9.60
N MET A 124 -5.23 -13.77 9.19
CA MET A 124 -6.02 -14.62 8.30
C MET A 124 -7.11 -15.37 9.06
N VAL A 125 -8.06 -14.64 9.66
CA VAL A 125 -9.06 -15.19 10.60
C VAL A 125 -9.95 -16.30 10.00
N TYR A 126 -10.05 -16.37 8.68
CA TYR A 126 -10.84 -17.36 7.92
C TYR A 126 -10.00 -18.48 7.28
N HIS A 127 -8.66 -18.43 7.34
CA HIS A 127 -7.82 -19.47 6.75
C HIS A 127 -7.75 -20.70 7.68
N PRO A 128 -8.01 -21.92 7.19
CA PRO A 128 -8.11 -23.11 8.05
C PRO A 128 -6.83 -23.42 8.83
N ASN A 129 -5.66 -23.16 8.22
CA ASN A 129 -4.35 -23.51 8.78
C ASN A 129 -3.52 -22.32 9.26
N LEU A 130 -3.94 -21.08 8.94
CA LEU A 130 -3.13 -19.87 9.19
C LEU A 130 -3.83 -18.87 10.10
N LYS A 131 -5.02 -19.21 10.61
CA LYS A 131 -5.76 -18.40 11.57
C LYS A 131 -4.89 -18.10 12.79
N GLY A 132 -4.79 -16.81 13.15
CA GLY A 132 -3.95 -16.33 14.26
C GLY A 132 -2.47 -16.18 13.91
N SER A 133 -2.05 -16.54 12.68
CA SER A 133 -0.70 -16.26 12.19
C SER A 133 -0.63 -14.82 11.69
N THR A 134 -0.34 -13.91 12.61
CA THR A 134 -0.33 -12.49 12.29
C THR A 134 0.98 -12.03 11.67
N HIS A 135 0.91 -10.99 10.84
CA HIS A 135 2.08 -10.23 10.40
C HIS A 135 1.81 -8.73 10.50
N LYS A 136 2.86 -7.92 10.48
CA LYS A 136 2.77 -6.47 10.61
C LYS A 136 3.31 -5.77 9.38
N VAL A 137 2.63 -4.71 8.97
CA VAL A 137 3.08 -3.82 7.88
C VAL A 137 3.13 -2.40 8.42
N SER A 138 4.30 -1.78 8.29
CA SER A 138 4.57 -0.45 8.80
C SER A 138 4.73 0.55 7.66
N TYR A 139 4.27 1.78 7.90
CA TYR A 139 4.38 2.89 6.97
C TYR A 139 4.94 4.11 7.70
N ILE A 140 5.92 4.77 7.09
CA ILE A 140 6.49 6.03 7.57
C ILE A 140 6.01 7.17 6.67
N LYS A 141 5.50 8.23 7.29
CA LYS A 141 5.03 9.44 6.63
C LYS A 141 6.16 10.06 5.78
N GLY A 142 5.86 10.39 4.53
CA GLY A 142 6.85 10.90 3.57
C GLY A 142 7.73 9.84 2.90
N ILE A 143 7.74 8.61 3.42
CA ILE A 143 8.65 7.55 2.97
C ILE A 143 7.91 6.36 2.35
N GLY A 144 6.75 5.96 2.89
CA GLY A 144 6.06 4.75 2.43
C GLY A 144 6.35 3.53 3.30
N LEU A 145 6.47 2.36 2.65
CA LEU A 145 6.69 1.06 3.31
C LEU A 145 7.99 1.07 4.12
N ASP A 146 7.88 0.66 5.39
CA ASP A 146 9.04 0.47 6.28
C ASP A 146 9.40 -1.02 6.37
N ASP A 147 10.33 -1.42 5.52
CA ASP A 147 10.81 -2.81 5.39
C ASP A 147 12.34 -2.87 5.36
N GLY A 148 12.99 -1.99 6.14
CA GLY A 148 14.44 -1.99 6.31
C GLY A 148 15.27 -1.64 5.07
N TRP A 149 14.68 -1.09 4.01
CA TRP A 149 15.31 -0.81 2.71
C TRP A 149 16.72 -0.20 2.79
N ASP A 150 17.66 -0.70 2.00
CA ASP A 150 19.01 -0.13 1.88
C ASP A 150 19.00 1.26 1.22
N SER A 151 18.14 1.47 0.22
CA SER A 151 17.98 2.76 -0.44
C SER A 151 16.53 3.08 -0.78
N ILE A 152 16.20 4.38 -0.68
CA ILE A 152 14.86 4.91 -0.94
C ILE A 152 14.96 6.18 -1.80
N LYS A 153 14.25 6.20 -2.92
CA LYS A 153 14.05 7.37 -3.78
C LYS A 153 12.59 7.80 -3.76
N ILE A 154 12.31 8.99 -3.25
CA ILE A 154 10.97 9.60 -3.24
C ILE A 154 11.01 10.93 -4.00
N ASN A 155 10.07 11.10 -4.94
CA ASN A 155 9.91 12.30 -5.75
C ASN A 155 11.21 12.74 -6.44
N GLY A 156 11.96 11.77 -6.97
CA GLY A 156 13.24 12.00 -7.66
C GLY A 156 14.43 12.28 -6.74
N LYS A 157 14.26 12.31 -5.41
CA LYS A 157 15.34 12.50 -4.45
C LYS A 157 15.65 11.19 -3.73
N VAL A 158 16.94 10.85 -3.64
CA VAL A 158 17.41 9.76 -2.78
C VAL A 158 17.44 10.30 -1.35
N ILE A 159 16.70 9.66 -0.45
CA ILE A 159 16.57 10.06 0.97
C ILE A 159 17.16 9.02 1.92
N LYS A 160 17.49 7.84 1.40
CA LYS A 160 18.30 6.80 2.03
C LYS A 160 19.13 6.11 0.95
#